data_AF-A0A3D3A9Q5-F1
#
_entry.id   AF-A0A3D3A9Q5-F1
#
_cell.length_a   1.000
_cell.length_b   1.000
_cell.length_c   1.000
_cell.angle_alpha   90.00
_cell.angle_beta   90.00
_cell.angle_gamma   90.00
#
_symmetry.space_group_name_H-M   'P 1'
#
loop_
_entity.id
_entity.type
_entity.pdbx_description
1 polymer ?
#
loop_
_entity_poly.entity_id
_entity_poly.type
_entity_poly.pdbx_seq_one_letter_code
_entity_poly.pdbx_strand_id
1 'polypeptide(L)' 'SKVRARSTLKAVEEKAGGKLFTAEIVMEMDGSEQPVMVSENLTLLFE' A
#
# COMPACT_ATOMS: atom_id res chain seq x y z
N SER A 1 2.26 11.90 17.04
CA SER A 1 1.29 12.12 15.94
C SER A 1 0.63 10.81 15.57
N LYS A 2 -0.67 10.83 15.27
CA LYS A 2 -1.41 9.65 14.79
C LYS A 2 -1.54 9.73 13.27
N VAL A 3 -1.25 8.62 12.58
CA VAL A 3 -1.43 8.50 11.14
C VAL A 3 -2.38 7.35 10.84
N ARG A 4 -3.12 7.45 9.74
CA ARG A 4 -4.00 6.41 9.23
C ARG A 4 -3.65 6.11 7.79
N ALA A 5 -3.40 4.85 7.47
CA ALA A 5 -3.21 4.39 6.10
C ALA A 5 -4.47 3.68 5.60
N ARG A 6 -4.88 3.99 4.36
CA ARG A 6 -5.82 3.18 3.58
C ARG A 6 -5.01 2.49 2.48
N SER A 7 -5.14 1.17 2.41
CA SER A 7 -4.53 0.36 1.36
C SER A 7 -5.62 -0.16 0.42
N THR A 8 -5.42 0.01 -0.88
CA THR A 8 -6.27 -0.55 -1.93
C THR A 8 -5.45 -1.55 -2.72
N LEU A 9 -5.85 -2.83 -2.66
CA LEU A 9 -5.23 -3.87 -3.48
C LEU A 9 -5.67 -3.68 -4.94
N LYS A 10 -4.71 -3.34 -5.81
CA LYS A 10 -4.96 -3.07 -7.24
C LYS A 10 -4.81 -4.32 -8.10
N ALA A 11 -3.81 -5.16 -7.82
CA ALA A 11 -3.55 -6.37 -8.58
C ALA A 11 -2.93 -7.47 -7.70
N VAL A 12 -3.16 -8.72 -8.12
CA VAL A 12 -2.51 -9.92 -7.58
C VAL A 12 -2.08 -10.78 -8.75
N GLU A 13 -0.80 -11.14 -8.79
CA GLU A 13 -0.20 -11.93 -9.86
C GLU A 13 0.64 -13.06 -9.26
N GLU A 14 0.63 -14.24 -9.89
CA GLU A 14 1.61 -15.28 -9.59
C GLU A 14 2.97 -14.86 -10.17
N LYS A 15 4.01 -14.80 -9.33
CA LYS A 15 5.36 -14.37 -9.75
C LYS A 15 6.44 -15.06 -8.92
N ALA A 16 7.45 -15.60 -9.61
CA ALA A 16 8.65 -16.18 -8.99
C ALA A 16 8.36 -17.25 -7.90
N GLY A 17 7.26 -18.00 -8.04
CA GLY A 17 6.86 -19.02 -7.06
C GLY A 17 6.15 -18.47 -5.82
N GLY A 18 5.79 -17.19 -5.81
CA GLY A 18 4.94 -16.55 -4.81
C GLY A 18 3.88 -15.67 -5.47
N LYS A 19 3.23 -14.81 -4.68
CA LYS A 19 2.23 -13.84 -5.15
C LYS A 19 2.77 -12.42 -5.08
N LEU A 20 2.76 -11.72 -6.21
CA LEU A 20 3.02 -10.29 -6.27
C LEU A 20 1.71 -9.52 -6.06
N PHE A 21 1.66 -8.71 -5.00
CA PHE A 21 0.59 -7.76 -4.74
C PHE A 21 1.02 -6.36 -5.15
N THR A 22 0.18 -5.69 -5.93
CA THR A 22 0.29 -4.24 -6.17
C THR A 22 -0.77 -3.54 -5.36
N ALA A 23 -0.37 -2.65 -4.46
CA ALA A 23 -1.29 -1.93 -3.58
C ALA A 23 -0.98 -0.43 -3.55
N GLU A 24 -2.02 0.39 -3.70
CA GLU A 24 -1.95 1.83 -3.47
C GLU A 24 -2.18 2.11 -1.99
N ILE A 25 -1.29 2.88 -1.38
CA ILE A 25 -1.41 3.33 0.00
C ILE A 25 -1.54 4.85 0.05
N VAL A 26 -2.58 5.32 0.72
CA VAL A 26 -2.76 6.73 1.06
C VAL A 26 -2.71 6.87 2.57
N MET A 27 -1.77 7.68 3.06
CA MET A 27 -1.59 7.94 4.48
C MET A 27 -2.00 9.37 4.83
N GLU A 28 -2.86 9.50 5.82
CA GLU A 28 -3.37 10.75 6.36
C GLU A 28 -2.84 10.96 7.78
N MET A 29 -2.70 12.22 8.20
CA MET A 29 -2.30 12.61 9.55
C MET A 29 -3.26 13.67 10.07
N ASP A 30 -3.71 13.51 11.32
CA ASP A 30 -4.55 14.51 11.97
C ASP A 30 -3.86 15.88 11.98
N GLY A 31 -4.55 16.91 11.48
CA GLY A 31 -4.01 18.28 11.37
C GLY A 31 -3.26 18.58 10.08
N SER A 32 -3.16 17.64 9.14
CA SER A 32 -2.66 17.89 7.78
C SER A 32 -3.84 17.89 6.78
N GLU A 33 -3.95 18.94 5.97
CA GLU A 33 -4.96 19.01 4.90
C GLU A 33 -4.63 18.10 3.72
N GLN A 34 -3.35 17.75 3.54
CA GLN A 34 -2.87 16.90 2.46
C GLN A 34 -2.41 15.54 3.00
N PRO A 35 -2.52 14.46 2.21
CA PRO A 35 -1.91 13.19 2.54
C PRO A 35 -0.42 13.36 2.82
N VAL A 36 0.06 12.72 3.89
CA VAL A 36 1.49 12.73 4.23
C VAL A 36 2.28 11.73 3.39
N MET A 37 1.59 10.80 2.74
CA MET A 37 2.16 9.86 1.79
C MET A 37 1.08 9.37 0.82
N VAL A 38 1.47 9.27 -0.46
CA VAL A 38 0.78 8.46 -1.47
C VAL A 38 1.85 7.57 -2.10
N SER A 39 1.67 6.25 -2.05
CA SER A 39 2.63 5.29 -2.60
C SER A 39 1.93 4.15 -3.34
N GLU A 40 2.67 3.53 -4.26
CA GLU A 40 2.32 2.22 -4.80
C GLU A 40 3.37 1.22 -4.32
N ASN A 41 2.91 0.15 -3.70
CA ASN A 41 3.73 -0.88 -3.11
C ASN A 41 3.63 -2.15 -3.95
N LEU A 42 4.80 -2.70 -4.31
CA LEU A 42 4.94 -4.02 -4.90
C LEU A 42 5.46 -4.98 -3.82
N THR A 43 4.63 -5.94 -3.41
CA THR A 43 4.96 -6.90 -2.35
C THR A 43 4.98 -8.31 -2.91
N LEU A 44 6.12 -8.99 -2.85
CA LEU A 44 6.22 -10.40 -3.21
C LEU A 44 6.10 -11.26 -1.93
N LEU A 45 5.01 -12.02 -1.82
CA LEU A 45 4.76 -12.94 -0.71
C LEU A 45 5.04 -14.38 -1.16
N PHE A 46 5.79 -15.11 -0.34
CA PHE A 46 6.02 -16.55 -0.48
C PHE A 46 5.27 -17.27 0.65
N GLU A 47 4.58 -18.36 0.32
CA GLU A 47 3.91 -19.27 1.27
C GLU A 47 4.76 -20.51 1.54
#